data_AF-A0A3C0TIJ0-F1
#
_entry.id   AF-A0A3C0TIJ0-F1
#
_cell.length_a   1.000
_cell.length_b   1.000
_cell.length_c   1.000
_cell.angle_alpha   90.00
_cell.angle_beta   90.00
_cell.angle_gamma   90.00
#
_symmetry.space_group_name_H-M   'P 1'
#
loop_
_entity.id
_entity.type
_entity.pdbx_description
1 polymer ?
#
loop_
_entity_poly.entity_id
_entity_poly.type
_entity_poly.pdbx_seq_one_letter_code
_entity_poly.pdbx_strand_id
1 'polypeptide(L)'
;MPIRSDENADDLAFLRDEVKRLRQSLNRMTPGIDLLLKRRGFQIYKKEPAADLVLPAREYIDEYYGMMHRYSFRIFLRDVIKHQDAFSSAEVEKYASNEVTQNYLSTVSRIGLVERSGNEYRLKKRPVRSFGVTLEWYVAEIFKREFGAEVVWGVKFRRPSVGGDYDVIAKFDSSLLYAEVKSSPPKQIYDSEIKAFLDRTSDLSPEIAVFFMDTELRMKDKIVPLFEEELKRRSNDPPEVERMERELFHIQKRIFIVNTKESILRNMEEVFSWYYRK
;
A
#
# COMPACT_ATOMS: atom_id res chain seq x y z
N MET A 1 20.16 -37.90 40.46
CA MET A 1 20.87 -36.70 39.97
C MET A 1 19.81 -35.69 39.53
N PRO A 2 19.63 -34.56 40.22
CA PRO A 2 18.72 -33.52 39.78
C PRO A 2 19.40 -32.63 38.73
N ILE A 3 18.66 -32.30 37.68
CA ILE A 3 19.11 -31.51 36.52
C ILE A 3 19.11 -30.03 36.90
N ARG A 4 20.19 -29.33 36.55
CA ARG A 4 20.41 -27.88 36.61
C ARG A 4 19.19 -27.09 36.11
N SER A 5 18.40 -26.52 37.01
CA SER A 5 17.29 -25.61 36.68
C SER A 5 17.67 -24.14 36.78
N ASP A 6 18.62 -23.78 37.65
CA ASP A 6 18.89 -22.39 38.04
C ASP A 6 19.82 -21.65 37.06
N GLU A 7 20.82 -22.33 36.47
CA GLU A 7 21.72 -21.72 35.47
C GLU A 7 20.94 -21.22 34.22
N ASN A 8 19.89 -21.94 33.82
CA ASN A 8 19.07 -21.57 32.66
C ASN A 8 18.17 -20.34 32.90
N ALA A 9 17.81 -20.05 34.15
CA ALA A 9 16.94 -18.93 34.49
C ALA A 9 17.71 -17.60 34.47
N ASP A 10 18.95 -17.61 34.99
CA ASP A 10 19.84 -16.46 35.01
C ASP A 10 20.34 -16.10 33.60
N ASP A 11 20.68 -17.10 32.77
CA ASP A 11 21.04 -16.88 31.37
C ASP A 11 19.87 -16.30 30.56
N LEU A 12 18.65 -16.77 30.81
CA LEU A 12 17.45 -16.23 30.15
C LEU A 12 17.16 -14.79 30.59
N ALA A 13 17.39 -14.45 31.86
CA ALA A 13 17.24 -13.10 32.37
C ALA A 13 18.29 -12.16 31.76
N PHE A 14 19.56 -12.57 31.72
CA PHE A 14 20.63 -11.84 31.09
C PHE A 14 20.37 -11.58 29.60
N LEU A 15 19.96 -12.62 28.85
CA LEU A 15 19.61 -12.48 27.43
C LEU A 15 18.44 -11.52 27.21
N ARG A 16 17.43 -11.53 28.07
CA ARG A 16 16.29 -10.59 27.99
C ARG A 16 16.72 -9.15 28.21
N ASP A 17 17.59 -8.91 29.19
CA ASP A 17 18.13 -7.58 29.49
C ASP A 17 19.06 -7.08 28.38
N GLU A 18 19.89 -7.95 27.82
CA GLU A 18 20.75 -7.60 26.69
C GLU A 18 19.92 -7.31 25.42
N VAL A 19 18.90 -8.11 25.12
CA VAL A 19 17.94 -7.82 24.04
C VAL A 19 17.24 -6.47 24.27
N LYS A 20 16.86 -6.16 25.51
CA LYS A 20 16.25 -4.87 25.86
C LYS A 20 17.23 -3.71 25.65
N ARG A 21 18.50 -3.85 26.06
CA ARG A 21 19.56 -2.87 25.85
C ARG A 21 19.80 -2.62 24.36
N LEU A 22 19.94 -3.69 23.57
CA LEU A 22 20.13 -3.61 22.12
C LEU A 22 18.95 -2.93 21.43
N ARG A 23 17.71 -3.26 21.79
CA ARG A 23 16.51 -2.58 21.28
C ARG A 23 16.50 -1.09 21.63
N GLN A 24 16.91 -0.71 22.83
CA GLN A 24 17.01 0.69 23.24
C GLN A 24 18.08 1.45 22.44
N SER A 25 19.25 0.86 22.24
CA SER A 25 20.32 1.45 21.43
C SER A 25 19.88 1.61 19.97
N LEU A 26 19.26 0.58 19.39
CA LEU A 26 18.72 0.63 18.03
C LEU A 26 17.68 1.73 17.88
N ASN A 27 16.71 1.83 18.80
CA ASN A 27 15.68 2.87 18.77
C ASN A 27 16.23 4.31 18.91
N ARG A 28 17.39 4.49 19.54
CA ARG A 28 18.07 5.79 19.60
C ARG A 28 18.73 6.15 18.27
N MET A 29 19.27 5.16 17.57
CA MET A 29 19.97 5.35 16.29
C MET A 29 19.00 5.46 15.11
N THR A 30 17.95 4.64 15.08
CA THR A 30 16.92 4.59 14.04
C THR A 30 15.53 4.77 14.65
N PRO A 31 15.13 6.01 14.99
CA PRO A 31 13.86 6.28 15.66
C PRO A 31 12.67 5.77 14.84
N GLY A 32 11.71 5.14 15.51
CA GLY A 32 10.50 4.59 14.88
C GLY A 32 9.69 5.63 14.09
N ILE A 33 8.82 5.15 13.20
CA ILE A 33 8.01 5.99 12.31
C ILE A 33 7.19 7.04 13.08
N ASP A 34 6.65 6.67 14.25
CA ASP A 34 5.88 7.56 15.11
C ASP A 34 6.71 8.79 15.58
N LEU A 35 8.00 8.60 15.86
CA LEU A 35 8.86 9.70 16.30
C LEU A 35 9.26 10.61 15.12
N LEU A 36 9.51 10.04 13.95
CA LEU A 36 9.77 10.81 12.72
C LEU A 36 8.58 11.68 12.33
N LEU A 37 7.36 11.13 12.47
CA LEU A 37 6.11 11.86 12.25
C LEU A 37 5.92 12.95 13.30
N LYS A 38 6.14 12.65 14.58
CA LYS A 38 6.01 13.63 15.67
C LYS A 38 6.95 14.83 15.50
N ARG A 39 8.19 14.61 15.03
CA ARG A 39 9.14 15.70 14.73
C ARG A 39 8.66 16.64 13.63
N ARG A 40 7.83 16.14 12.71
CA ARG A 40 7.20 16.91 11.64
C ARG A 40 5.84 17.50 12.06
N GLY A 41 5.47 17.38 13.33
CA GLY A 41 4.19 17.89 13.86
C GLY A 41 3.01 16.92 13.74
N PHE A 42 3.23 15.69 13.28
CA PHE A 42 2.17 14.71 13.06
C PHE A 42 2.02 13.74 14.24
N GLN A 43 0.78 13.54 14.68
CA GLN A 43 0.43 12.51 15.66
C GLN A 43 -0.67 11.61 15.12
N ILE A 44 -0.35 10.33 14.90
CA ILE A 44 -1.33 9.33 14.46
C ILE A 44 -2.41 9.18 15.54
N TYR A 45 -3.69 9.28 15.15
CA TYR A 45 -4.81 8.91 16.03
C TYR A 45 -5.55 7.65 15.59
N LYS A 46 -5.48 7.30 14.31
CA LYS A 46 -6.06 6.08 13.75
C LYS A 46 -5.16 5.58 12.62
N LYS A 47 -5.02 4.26 12.51
CA LYS A 47 -4.32 3.57 11.42
C LYS A 47 -4.96 2.20 11.22
N GLU A 48 -4.66 1.58 10.07
CA GLU A 48 -4.98 0.20 9.73
C GLU A 48 -6.49 -0.13 9.87
N PRO A 49 -7.36 0.59 9.14
CA PRO A 49 -8.80 0.42 9.25
C PRO A 49 -9.22 -1.00 8.83
N ALA A 50 -9.84 -1.73 9.75
CA ALA A 50 -10.27 -3.10 9.49
C ALA A 50 -11.62 -3.21 8.76
N ALA A 51 -12.40 -2.13 8.61
CA ALA A 51 -13.80 -2.22 8.16
C ALA A 51 -13.94 -2.80 6.74
N ASP A 52 -13.29 -2.18 5.75
CA ASP A 52 -13.37 -2.57 4.33
C ASP A 52 -12.23 -3.50 3.90
N LEU A 53 -11.45 -4.00 4.85
CA LEU A 53 -10.29 -4.86 4.58
C LEU A 53 -10.74 -6.29 4.22
N VAL A 54 -10.39 -6.76 3.02
CA VAL A 54 -10.70 -8.11 2.54
C VAL A 54 -9.45 -8.98 2.66
N LEU A 55 -9.37 -9.76 3.73
CA LEU A 55 -8.27 -10.68 4.01
C LEU A 55 -8.80 -12.05 4.43
N PRO A 56 -8.12 -13.13 4.04
CA PRO A 56 -8.42 -14.46 4.54
C PRO A 56 -7.91 -14.64 5.99
N ALA A 57 -8.09 -15.84 6.53
CA ALA A 57 -7.45 -16.24 7.79
C ALA A 57 -5.91 -16.17 7.70
N ARG A 58 -5.24 -16.02 8.84
CA ARG A 58 -3.80 -15.71 8.92
C ARG A 58 -2.93 -16.73 8.19
N GLU A 59 -3.30 -18.00 8.26
CA GLU A 59 -2.62 -19.12 7.61
C GLU A 59 -2.61 -19.04 6.07
N TYR A 60 -3.51 -18.26 5.47
CA TYR A 60 -3.61 -18.08 4.02
C TYR A 60 -3.13 -16.70 3.54
N ILE A 61 -2.58 -15.87 4.43
CA ILE A 61 -2.15 -14.51 4.09
C ILE A 61 -1.03 -14.51 3.05
N ASP A 62 -0.06 -15.42 3.16
CA ASP A 62 1.07 -15.48 2.23
C ASP A 62 0.64 -15.92 0.84
N GLU A 63 -0.29 -16.88 0.76
CA GLU A 63 -0.90 -17.29 -0.49
C GLU A 63 -1.67 -16.13 -1.13
N TYR A 64 -2.50 -15.44 -0.35
CA TYR A 64 -3.26 -14.29 -0.83
C TYR A 64 -2.36 -13.13 -1.28
N TYR A 65 -1.29 -12.85 -0.54
CA TYR A 65 -0.27 -11.88 -0.92
C TYR A 65 0.35 -12.22 -2.29
N GLY A 66 0.70 -13.49 -2.50
CA GLY A 66 1.22 -13.97 -3.78
C GLY A 66 0.23 -13.78 -4.95
N MET A 67 -1.07 -13.97 -4.71
CA MET A 67 -2.11 -13.70 -5.71
C MET A 67 -2.24 -12.21 -6.03
N MET A 68 -2.12 -11.34 -5.02
CA MET A 68 -2.24 -9.88 -5.16
C MET A 68 -1.17 -9.26 -6.06
N HIS A 69 -0.06 -9.94 -6.36
CA HIS A 69 0.88 -9.53 -7.40
C HIS A 69 0.25 -9.45 -8.79
N ARG A 70 -0.73 -10.31 -9.09
CA ARG A 70 -1.37 -10.36 -10.41
C ARG A 70 -2.43 -9.27 -10.54
N TYR A 71 -2.28 -8.40 -11.54
CA TYR A 71 -3.26 -7.35 -11.82
C TYR A 71 -4.65 -7.93 -12.07
N SER A 72 -4.76 -9.02 -12.85
CA SER A 72 -6.00 -9.75 -13.11
C SER A 72 -6.73 -10.18 -11.83
N PHE A 73 -6.00 -10.64 -10.82
CA PHE A 73 -6.59 -11.03 -9.54
C PHE A 73 -7.16 -9.83 -8.78
N ARG A 74 -6.45 -8.69 -8.78
CA ARG A 74 -6.96 -7.45 -8.17
C ARG A 74 -8.21 -6.95 -8.89
N ILE A 75 -8.29 -7.06 -10.22
CA ILE A 75 -9.53 -6.75 -10.94
C ILE A 75 -10.66 -7.70 -10.54
N PHE A 76 -10.39 -9.00 -10.52
CA PHE A 76 -11.35 -10.02 -10.08
C PHE A 76 -11.91 -9.69 -8.69
N LEU A 77 -11.06 -9.34 -7.71
CA LEU A 77 -11.52 -8.96 -6.37
C LEU A 77 -12.38 -7.70 -6.37
N ARG A 78 -12.08 -6.70 -7.22
CA ARG A 78 -12.95 -5.52 -7.38
C ARG A 78 -14.35 -5.92 -7.87
N ASP A 79 -14.44 -6.85 -8.81
CA ASP A 79 -15.73 -7.35 -9.32
C ASP A 79 -16.46 -8.17 -8.24
N VAL A 80 -15.76 -9.01 -7.47
CA VAL A 80 -16.33 -9.73 -6.32
C VAL A 80 -16.89 -8.74 -5.27
N ILE A 81 -16.18 -7.67 -4.94
CA ILE A 81 -16.66 -6.65 -3.99
C ILE A 81 -17.88 -5.91 -4.54
N LYS A 82 -17.89 -5.61 -5.85
CA LYS A 82 -19.01 -4.95 -6.52
C LYS A 82 -20.28 -5.81 -6.49
N HIS A 83 -20.15 -7.12 -6.65
CA HIS A 83 -21.25 -8.10 -6.67
C HIS A 83 -21.31 -8.95 -5.38
N GLN A 84 -20.91 -8.37 -4.24
CA GLN A 84 -20.61 -9.10 -3.00
C GLN A 84 -21.76 -9.92 -2.39
N ASP A 85 -23.02 -9.56 -2.65
CA ASP A 85 -24.18 -10.24 -2.08
C ASP A 85 -24.52 -11.55 -2.80
N ALA A 86 -24.37 -11.57 -4.12
CA ALA A 86 -24.60 -12.72 -4.98
C ALA A 86 -23.94 -12.48 -6.36
N PHE A 87 -23.14 -13.44 -6.82
CA PHE A 87 -22.56 -13.42 -8.16
C PHE A 87 -22.30 -14.81 -8.73
N SER A 88 -22.39 -14.89 -10.04
CA SER A 88 -21.99 -16.04 -10.86
C SER A 88 -20.55 -15.90 -11.34
N SER A 89 -19.95 -16.98 -11.84
CA SER A 89 -18.60 -16.90 -12.44
C SER A 89 -18.55 -15.96 -13.65
N ALA A 90 -19.65 -15.86 -14.42
CA ALA A 90 -19.71 -15.01 -15.62
C ALA A 90 -19.61 -13.51 -15.28
N GLU A 91 -20.08 -13.08 -14.11
CA GLU A 91 -20.04 -11.68 -13.69
C GLU A 91 -18.63 -11.21 -13.32
N VAL A 92 -17.74 -12.13 -12.97
CA VAL A 92 -16.35 -11.87 -12.55
C VAL A 92 -15.30 -12.33 -13.57
N GLU A 93 -15.73 -12.78 -14.75
CA GLU A 93 -14.85 -13.28 -15.82
C GLU A 93 -14.31 -12.17 -16.73
N LYS A 94 -14.81 -10.93 -16.62
CA LYS A 94 -14.61 -9.87 -17.62
C LYS A 94 -13.15 -9.57 -18.01
N TYR A 95 -12.20 -9.82 -17.12
CA TYR A 95 -10.79 -9.44 -17.29
C TYR A 95 -9.81 -10.63 -17.23
N ALA A 96 -10.30 -11.86 -17.25
CA ALA A 96 -9.49 -13.07 -17.24
C ALA A 96 -10.17 -14.17 -18.09
N SER A 97 -9.44 -15.22 -18.46
CA SER A 97 -10.07 -16.38 -19.10
C SER A 97 -11.00 -17.09 -18.10
N ASN A 98 -11.95 -17.87 -18.61
CA ASN A 98 -12.80 -18.73 -17.78
C ASN A 98 -11.97 -19.60 -16.83
N GLU A 99 -10.93 -20.25 -17.35
CA GLU A 99 -10.03 -21.11 -16.57
C GLU A 99 -9.36 -20.35 -15.41
N VAL A 100 -8.81 -19.16 -15.68
CA VAL A 100 -8.19 -18.32 -14.64
C VAL A 100 -9.22 -17.87 -13.60
N THR A 101 -10.41 -17.50 -14.04
CA THR A 101 -11.52 -17.07 -13.17
C THR A 101 -11.98 -18.21 -12.26
N GLN A 102 -12.14 -19.43 -12.79
CA GLN A 102 -12.48 -20.61 -12.00
C GLN A 102 -11.38 -20.95 -10.99
N ASN A 103 -10.11 -20.83 -11.38
CA ASN A 103 -8.99 -21.03 -10.47
C ASN A 103 -8.99 -19.99 -9.33
N TYR A 104 -9.27 -18.72 -9.63
CA TYR A 104 -9.44 -17.70 -8.60
C TYR A 104 -10.62 -18.01 -7.69
N LEU A 105 -11.80 -18.32 -8.23
CA LEU A 105 -12.99 -18.70 -7.45
C LEU A 105 -12.74 -19.88 -6.52
N SER A 106 -12.13 -20.94 -7.02
CA SER A 106 -11.73 -22.11 -6.24
C SER A 106 -10.81 -21.72 -5.10
N THR A 107 -9.81 -20.89 -5.39
CA THR A 107 -8.83 -20.43 -4.39
C THR A 107 -9.48 -19.53 -3.34
N VAL A 108 -10.23 -18.50 -3.74
CA VAL A 108 -10.88 -17.58 -2.80
C VAL A 108 -11.97 -18.26 -1.97
N SER A 109 -12.59 -19.32 -2.48
CA SER A 109 -13.52 -20.17 -1.71
C SER A 109 -12.76 -20.98 -0.67
N ARG A 110 -11.64 -21.62 -1.06
CA ARG A 110 -10.80 -22.44 -0.17
C ARG A 110 -10.20 -21.62 0.97
N ILE A 111 -9.64 -20.44 0.68
CA ILE A 111 -9.07 -19.56 1.72
C ILE A 111 -10.15 -18.79 2.49
N GLY A 112 -11.42 -19.02 2.17
CA GLY A 112 -12.57 -18.57 2.94
C GLY A 112 -12.97 -17.11 2.75
N LEU A 113 -12.56 -16.46 1.65
CA LEU A 113 -13.03 -15.10 1.32
C LEU A 113 -14.47 -15.10 0.80
N VAL A 114 -14.82 -16.09 -0.01
CA VAL A 114 -16.17 -16.26 -0.56
C VAL A 114 -16.78 -17.57 -0.07
N GLU A 115 -18.10 -17.63 -0.08
CA GLU A 115 -18.87 -18.85 0.21
C GLU A 115 -19.86 -19.12 -0.93
N ARG A 116 -20.11 -20.40 -1.17
CA ARG A 116 -21.06 -20.84 -2.20
C ARG A 116 -22.47 -20.86 -1.61
N SER A 117 -23.42 -20.28 -2.35
CA SER A 117 -24.85 -20.24 -2.03
C SER A 117 -25.62 -20.78 -3.24
N GLY A 118 -25.81 -22.11 -3.28
CA GLY A 118 -26.39 -22.79 -4.44
C GLY A 118 -25.48 -22.70 -5.68
N ASN A 119 -25.96 -22.04 -6.74
CA ASN A 119 -25.21 -21.82 -7.97
C ASN A 119 -24.41 -20.50 -7.99
N GLU A 120 -24.54 -19.70 -6.93
CA GLU A 120 -23.89 -18.40 -6.81
C GLU A 120 -22.83 -18.42 -5.72
N TYR A 121 -21.99 -17.38 -5.73
CA TYR A 121 -21.02 -17.06 -4.71
C TYR A 121 -21.42 -15.77 -4.00
N ARG A 122 -20.98 -15.60 -2.75
CA ARG A 122 -21.09 -14.35 -2.02
C ARG A 122 -19.85 -14.11 -1.18
N LEU A 123 -19.51 -12.84 -0.96
CA LEU A 123 -18.39 -12.46 -0.11
C LEU A 123 -18.76 -12.73 1.35
N LYS A 124 -17.90 -13.42 2.11
CA LYS A 124 -18.20 -13.77 3.52
C LYS A 124 -18.27 -12.52 4.40
N LYS A 125 -17.30 -11.62 4.23
CA LYS A 125 -17.27 -10.34 4.93
C LYS A 125 -18.00 -9.30 4.10
N ARG A 126 -19.13 -8.82 4.61
CA ARG A 126 -19.97 -7.80 3.98
C ARG A 126 -20.65 -6.93 5.05
N PRO A 127 -20.94 -5.65 4.76
CA PRO A 127 -20.64 -4.95 3.50
C PRO A 127 -19.17 -4.51 3.40
N VAL A 128 -18.61 -4.56 2.18
CA VAL A 128 -17.31 -3.98 1.82
C VAL A 128 -17.55 -2.86 0.82
N ARG A 129 -17.12 -1.63 1.15
CA ARG A 129 -17.43 -0.44 0.35
C ARG A 129 -16.54 -0.31 -0.89
N SER A 130 -15.27 -0.64 -0.75
CA SER A 130 -14.30 -0.51 -1.83
C SER A 130 -13.11 -1.44 -1.66
N PHE A 131 -12.38 -1.65 -2.75
CA PHE A 131 -11.11 -2.38 -2.74
C PHE A 131 -9.93 -1.55 -2.20
N GLY A 132 -10.09 -0.22 -2.04
CA GLY A 132 -9.00 0.70 -1.71
C GLY A 132 -8.24 0.30 -0.45
N VAL A 133 -8.95 0.01 0.64
CA VAL A 133 -8.36 -0.41 1.93
C VAL A 133 -7.53 -1.71 1.80
N THR A 134 -7.97 -2.64 0.94
CA THR A 134 -7.23 -3.88 0.69
C THR A 134 -5.99 -3.63 -0.17
N LEU A 135 -6.06 -2.70 -1.11
CA LEU A 135 -4.93 -2.28 -1.93
C LEU A 135 -3.89 -1.52 -1.10
N GLU A 136 -4.30 -0.65 -0.18
CA GLU A 136 -3.43 0.02 0.79
C GLU A 136 -2.65 -0.98 1.64
N TRP A 137 -3.36 -1.98 2.21
CA TRP A 137 -2.73 -3.08 2.94
C TRP A 137 -1.70 -3.80 2.07
N TYR A 138 -2.04 -4.12 0.82
CA TYR A 138 -1.14 -4.85 -0.06
C TYR A 138 0.11 -4.03 -0.42
N VAL A 139 -0.02 -2.73 -0.72
CA VAL A 139 1.13 -1.84 -0.92
C VAL A 139 1.98 -1.75 0.34
N ALA A 140 1.35 -1.70 1.52
CA ALA A 140 2.09 -1.73 2.78
C ALA A 140 2.85 -3.05 2.98
N GLU A 141 2.27 -4.19 2.62
CA GLU A 141 2.94 -5.49 2.67
C GLU A 141 4.11 -5.59 1.69
N ILE A 142 4.02 -5.00 0.49
CA ILE A 142 5.17 -4.91 -0.43
C ILE A 142 6.33 -4.19 0.26
N PHE A 143 6.08 -3.00 0.83
CA PHE A 143 7.14 -2.23 1.50
C PHE A 143 7.73 -2.97 2.71
N LYS A 144 6.91 -3.69 3.49
CA LYS A 144 7.38 -4.48 4.63
C LYS A 144 8.21 -5.70 4.20
N ARG A 145 7.67 -6.50 3.28
CA ARG A 145 8.21 -7.83 2.92
C ARG A 145 9.40 -7.73 1.98
N GLU A 146 9.27 -6.89 0.96
CA GLU A 146 10.25 -6.83 -0.13
C GLU A 146 11.35 -5.80 0.12
N PHE A 147 11.05 -4.76 0.92
CA PHE A 147 11.98 -3.66 1.16
C PHE A 147 12.32 -3.43 2.64
N GLY A 148 11.86 -4.29 3.55
CA GLY A 148 12.22 -4.24 4.97
C GLY A 148 11.79 -2.97 5.71
N ALA A 149 10.77 -2.27 5.20
CA ALA A 149 10.34 -0.99 5.75
C ALA A 149 9.49 -1.14 7.02
N GLU A 150 9.57 -0.13 7.89
CA GLU A 150 8.56 0.08 8.93
C GLU A 150 7.38 0.84 8.31
N VAL A 151 6.18 0.25 8.32
CA VAL A 151 5.04 0.78 7.55
C VAL A 151 3.77 0.89 8.37
N VAL A 152 3.04 1.98 8.19
CA VAL A 152 1.67 2.20 8.65
C VAL A 152 0.80 2.61 7.46
N TRP A 153 -0.48 2.24 7.47
CA TRP A 153 -1.39 2.51 6.35
C TRP A 153 -2.78 2.90 6.86
N GLY A 154 -3.61 3.50 6.00
CA GLY A 154 -4.92 4.07 6.35
C GLY A 154 -4.85 5.05 7.53
N VAL A 155 -3.82 5.91 7.52
CA VAL A 155 -3.43 6.75 8.65
C VAL A 155 -4.26 8.02 8.70
N LYS A 156 -4.70 8.38 9.91
CA LYS A 156 -5.31 9.67 10.19
C LYS A 156 -4.55 10.39 11.29
N PHE A 157 -4.26 11.67 11.06
CA PHE A 157 -3.51 12.53 11.97
C PHE A 157 -4.40 13.47 12.78
N ARG A 158 -4.00 13.79 14.01
CA ARG A 158 -4.69 14.84 14.79
C ARG A 158 -4.31 16.20 14.22
N ARG A 159 -5.34 16.99 13.85
CA ARG A 159 -5.18 18.38 13.40
C ARG A 159 -4.11 18.57 12.30
N PRO A 160 -4.19 17.86 11.17
CA PRO A 160 -3.29 18.14 10.06
C PRO A 160 -3.60 19.54 9.49
N SER A 161 -2.58 20.21 8.97
CA SER A 161 -2.74 21.49 8.25
C SER A 161 -3.61 21.30 7.01
N VAL A 162 -3.59 20.08 6.45
CA VAL A 162 -4.34 19.64 5.29
C VAL A 162 -5.27 18.48 5.67
N GLY A 163 -6.55 18.56 5.33
CA GLY A 163 -7.51 17.49 5.60
C GLY A 163 -7.24 16.21 4.78
N GLY A 164 -7.77 15.07 5.25
CA GLY A 164 -7.72 13.79 4.54
C GLY A 164 -6.95 12.70 5.29
N ASP A 165 -7.04 11.49 4.75
CA ASP A 165 -6.31 10.32 5.23
C ASP A 165 -5.01 10.17 4.43
N TYR A 166 -4.02 9.51 5.02
CA TYR A 166 -2.76 9.15 4.38
C TYR A 166 -2.74 7.64 4.16
N ASP A 167 -2.75 7.24 2.89
CA ASP A 167 -2.96 5.84 2.48
C ASP A 167 -1.84 4.92 2.99
N VAL A 168 -0.57 5.20 2.67
CA VAL A 168 0.57 4.41 3.17
C VAL A 168 1.74 5.33 3.53
N ILE A 169 2.31 5.14 4.72
CA ILE A 169 3.55 5.79 5.15
C ILE A 169 4.55 4.71 5.53
N ALA A 170 5.70 4.73 4.87
CA ALA A 170 6.79 3.80 5.11
C ALA A 170 8.03 4.57 5.58
N LYS A 171 8.88 3.91 6.35
CA LYS A 171 10.18 4.41 6.77
C LYS A 171 11.26 3.46 6.27
N PHE A 172 12.20 4.01 5.52
CA PHE A 172 13.43 3.37 5.06
C PHE A 172 14.59 4.06 5.75
N ASP A 173 15.29 3.37 6.65
CA ASP A 173 16.32 3.97 7.49
C ASP A 173 15.82 5.23 8.23
N SER A 174 16.28 6.42 7.83
CA SER A 174 15.83 7.72 8.35
C SER A 174 14.84 8.46 7.44
N SER A 175 14.61 7.94 6.23
CA SER A 175 13.79 8.55 5.19
C SER A 175 12.33 8.09 5.31
N LEU A 176 11.42 9.04 5.16
CA LEU A 176 9.99 8.82 5.12
C LEU A 176 9.52 8.74 3.67
N LEU A 177 8.75 7.71 3.37
CA LEU A 177 8.01 7.57 2.13
C LEU A 177 6.52 7.73 2.40
N TYR A 178 5.84 8.49 1.56
CA TYR A 178 4.39 8.56 1.50
C TYR A 178 3.90 8.03 0.16
N ALA A 179 2.97 7.09 0.17
CA ALA A 179 2.26 6.67 -1.03
C ALA A 179 0.77 6.97 -0.92
N GLU A 180 0.23 7.64 -1.94
CA GLU A 180 -1.20 7.71 -2.22
C GLU A 180 -1.57 6.57 -3.16
N VAL A 181 -2.61 5.81 -2.83
CA VAL A 181 -2.96 4.55 -3.46
C VAL A 181 -4.35 4.67 -4.09
N LYS A 182 -4.43 4.62 -5.42
CA LYS A 182 -5.70 4.70 -6.16
C LYS A 182 -6.05 3.38 -6.83
N SER A 183 -7.16 2.78 -6.39
CA SER A 183 -7.71 1.57 -7.01
C SER A 183 -8.59 1.84 -8.24
N SER A 184 -8.93 3.11 -8.49
CA SER A 184 -9.78 3.54 -9.60
C SER A 184 -8.96 3.74 -10.89
N PRO A 185 -9.57 3.54 -12.08
CA PRO A 185 -8.90 3.82 -13.34
C PRO A 185 -8.63 5.33 -13.52
N PRO A 186 -7.64 5.73 -14.34
CA PRO A 186 -7.30 7.14 -14.57
C PRO A 186 -8.49 8.02 -14.93
N LYS A 187 -9.46 7.50 -15.69
CA LYS A 187 -10.68 8.24 -16.09
C LYS A 187 -11.49 8.73 -14.89
N GLN A 188 -11.39 8.10 -13.72
CA GLN A 188 -12.11 8.49 -12.51
C GLN A 188 -11.27 9.33 -11.53
N ILE A 189 -10.04 9.69 -11.91
CA ILE A 189 -9.22 10.63 -11.13
C ILE A 189 -9.56 12.07 -11.51
N TYR A 190 -9.71 12.92 -10.51
CA TYR A 190 -10.03 14.35 -10.67
C TYR A 190 -8.89 15.25 -10.19
N ASP A 191 -8.82 16.50 -10.68
CA ASP A 191 -7.84 17.53 -10.25
C ASP A 191 -7.73 17.64 -8.73
N SER A 192 -8.86 17.56 -8.03
CA SER A 192 -8.92 17.67 -6.57
C SER A 192 -8.11 16.59 -5.86
N GLU A 193 -7.97 15.40 -6.45
CA GLU A 193 -7.15 14.32 -5.90
C GLU A 193 -5.66 14.60 -6.07
N ILE A 194 -5.25 15.13 -7.22
CA ILE A 194 -3.85 15.53 -7.46
C ILE A 194 -3.46 16.68 -6.54
N LYS A 195 -4.36 17.68 -6.42
CA LYS A 195 -4.21 18.77 -5.48
C LYS A 195 -4.05 18.25 -4.04
N ALA A 196 -4.94 17.36 -3.61
CA ALA A 196 -4.91 16.84 -2.24
C ALA A 196 -3.64 16.02 -1.96
N PHE A 197 -3.16 15.24 -2.93
CA PHE A 197 -1.90 14.52 -2.84
C PHE A 197 -0.69 15.46 -2.71
N LEU A 198 -0.62 16.51 -3.54
CA LEU A 198 0.47 17.49 -3.49
C LEU A 198 0.43 18.36 -2.22
N ASP A 199 -0.77 18.66 -1.72
CA ASP A 199 -0.96 19.36 -0.43
C ASP A 199 -0.45 18.49 0.72
N ARG A 200 -0.83 17.21 0.77
CA ARG A 200 -0.32 16.25 1.78
C ARG A 200 1.17 16.00 1.65
N THR A 201 1.71 15.94 0.44
CA THR A 201 3.15 15.80 0.22
C THR A 201 3.90 17.01 0.73
N SER A 202 3.37 18.22 0.52
CA SER A 202 3.95 19.46 1.04
C SER A 202 3.88 19.52 2.57
N ASP A 203 2.73 19.14 3.15
CA ASP A 203 2.48 19.15 4.60
C ASP A 203 3.37 18.13 5.33
N LEU A 204 3.41 16.89 4.86
CA LEU A 204 4.21 15.82 5.45
C LEU A 204 5.70 15.96 5.15
N SER A 205 6.05 16.62 4.05
CA SER A 205 7.41 16.75 3.54
C SER A 205 8.22 15.43 3.60
N PRO A 206 7.75 14.35 2.94
CA PRO A 206 8.48 13.10 2.89
C PRO A 206 9.68 13.22 1.94
N GLU A 207 10.69 12.39 2.15
CA GLU A 207 11.85 12.26 1.26
C GLU A 207 11.46 11.62 -0.08
N ILE A 208 10.48 10.71 -0.05
CA ILE A 208 9.93 10.05 -1.25
C ILE A 208 8.40 10.15 -1.19
N ALA A 209 7.77 10.59 -2.27
CA ALA A 209 6.31 10.56 -2.43
C ALA A 209 5.93 9.75 -3.66
N VAL A 210 4.94 8.88 -3.55
CA VAL A 210 4.47 8.02 -4.65
C VAL A 210 2.99 8.22 -4.86
N PHE A 211 2.59 8.61 -6.07
CA PHE A 211 1.21 8.53 -6.51
C PHE A 211 1.04 7.22 -7.28
N PHE A 212 0.50 6.21 -6.60
CA PHE A 212 0.35 4.86 -7.13
C PHE A 212 -1.06 4.63 -7.65
N MET A 213 -1.16 4.12 -8.88
CA MET A 213 -2.43 3.75 -9.52
C MET A 213 -2.49 2.26 -9.87
N ASP A 214 -3.53 1.57 -9.42
CA ASP A 214 -3.78 0.16 -9.72
C ASP A 214 -4.37 -0.03 -11.13
N THR A 215 -3.53 0.21 -12.13
CA THR A 215 -3.90 0.20 -13.55
C THR A 215 -2.70 -0.09 -14.45
N GLU A 216 -2.95 -0.75 -15.58
CA GLU A 216 -1.97 -0.89 -16.67
C GLU A 216 -2.20 0.14 -17.79
N LEU A 217 -3.23 0.99 -17.66
CA LEU A 217 -3.53 2.04 -18.61
C LEU A 217 -2.42 3.09 -18.64
N ARG A 218 -2.32 3.79 -19.78
CA ARG A 218 -1.34 4.86 -20.00
C ARG A 218 -1.61 6.02 -19.06
N MET A 219 -0.58 6.43 -18.33
CA MET A 219 -0.63 7.53 -17.38
C MET A 219 -0.45 8.87 -18.08
N LYS A 220 0.29 8.88 -19.21
CA LYS A 220 0.57 10.09 -20.00
C LYS A 220 -0.69 10.79 -20.54
N ASP A 221 -1.76 10.04 -20.75
CA ASP A 221 -2.95 10.57 -21.44
C ASP A 221 -3.86 11.37 -20.50
N LYS A 222 -3.74 11.18 -19.18
CA LYS A 222 -4.59 11.88 -18.20
C LYS A 222 -3.84 12.28 -16.93
N ILE A 223 -3.18 11.35 -16.25
CA ILE A 223 -2.61 11.62 -14.92
C ILE A 223 -1.44 12.59 -14.99
N VAL A 224 -0.53 12.39 -15.95
CA VAL A 224 0.60 13.32 -16.15
C VAL A 224 0.11 14.75 -16.45
N PRO A 225 -0.83 14.97 -17.41
CA PRO A 225 -1.44 16.29 -17.61
C PRO A 225 -2.04 16.90 -16.35
N LEU A 226 -2.76 16.13 -15.53
CA LEU A 226 -3.33 16.65 -14.28
C LEU A 226 -2.26 17.13 -13.29
N PHE A 227 -1.12 16.41 -13.21
CA PHE A 227 0.03 16.86 -12.43
C PHE A 227 0.64 18.14 -13.00
N GLU A 228 0.89 18.20 -14.31
CA GLU A 228 1.45 19.38 -14.97
C GLU A 228 0.58 20.63 -14.78
N GLU A 229 -0.74 20.48 -14.92
CA GLU A 229 -1.72 21.55 -14.70
C GLU A 229 -1.71 22.03 -13.25
N GLU A 230 -1.72 21.12 -12.28
CA GLU A 230 -1.71 21.49 -10.86
C GLU A 230 -0.36 22.09 -10.43
N LEU A 231 0.76 21.64 -10.99
CA LEU A 231 2.07 22.24 -10.76
C LEU A 231 2.14 23.66 -11.30
N LYS A 232 1.64 23.90 -12.53
CA LYS A 232 1.51 25.25 -13.12
C LYS A 232 0.66 26.20 -12.28
N ARG A 233 -0.37 25.69 -11.60
CA ARG A 233 -1.19 26.49 -10.68
C ARG A 233 -0.44 26.88 -9.41
N ARG A 234 0.56 26.09 -8.99
CA ARG A 234 1.30 26.28 -7.72
C ARG A 234 2.56 27.14 -7.85
N SER A 235 3.18 27.18 -9.02
CA SER A 235 4.43 27.90 -9.26
C SER A 235 4.45 28.55 -10.62
N ASN A 236 5.00 29.77 -10.71
CA ASN A 236 5.27 30.45 -11.97
C ASN A 236 6.35 29.73 -12.81
N ASP A 237 7.23 28.99 -12.14
CA ASP A 237 8.23 28.11 -12.74
C ASP A 237 8.00 26.69 -12.20
N PRO A 238 7.04 25.94 -12.77
CA PRO A 238 6.67 24.63 -12.28
C PRO A 238 7.74 23.60 -12.69
N PRO A 239 8.11 22.66 -11.81
CA PRO A 239 8.98 21.57 -12.19
C PRO A 239 8.33 20.68 -13.24
N GLU A 240 9.14 20.11 -14.13
CA GLU A 240 8.66 19.20 -15.16
C GLU A 240 8.30 17.82 -14.61
N VAL A 241 7.31 17.18 -15.25
CA VAL A 241 7.00 15.76 -15.03
C VAL A 241 7.81 14.95 -16.04
N GLU A 242 8.94 14.43 -15.59
CA GLU A 242 9.88 13.70 -16.44
C GLU A 242 9.58 12.20 -16.44
N ARG A 243 9.74 11.55 -17.60
CA ARG A 243 9.60 10.09 -17.70
C ARG A 243 10.91 9.42 -17.29
N MET A 244 10.82 8.50 -16.35
CA MET A 244 11.94 7.62 -15.97
C MET A 244 12.13 6.53 -17.02
N GLU A 245 11.10 5.70 -17.15
CA GLU A 245 10.97 4.67 -18.16
C GLU A 245 9.51 4.26 -18.28
N ARG A 246 9.08 3.82 -19.47
CA ARG A 246 7.73 3.27 -19.68
C ARG A 246 6.65 4.14 -19.04
N GLU A 247 5.79 3.62 -18.17
CA GLU A 247 4.73 4.37 -17.49
C GLU A 247 5.12 4.87 -16.09
N LEU A 248 6.42 5.06 -15.83
CA LEU A 248 6.98 5.63 -14.60
C LEU A 248 7.48 7.05 -14.86
N PHE A 249 7.12 7.96 -13.97
CA PHE A 249 7.47 9.38 -14.06
C PHE A 249 7.93 9.90 -12.71
N HIS A 250 8.68 11.00 -12.72
CA HIS A 250 9.05 11.71 -11.51
C HIS A 250 8.95 13.22 -11.67
N ILE A 251 8.89 13.91 -10.53
CA ILE A 251 9.03 15.36 -10.40
C ILE A 251 10.14 15.58 -9.37
N GLN A 252 11.21 16.25 -9.81
CA GLN A 252 12.39 16.57 -8.99
C GLN A 252 12.98 15.36 -8.20
N LYS A 253 12.87 14.15 -8.75
CA LYS A 253 13.31 12.89 -8.11
C LYS A 253 12.77 12.64 -6.69
N ARG A 254 11.67 13.32 -6.34
CA ARG A 254 11.05 13.25 -5.02
C ARG A 254 9.65 12.68 -5.09
N ILE A 255 8.88 13.12 -6.09
CA ILE A 255 7.52 12.66 -6.33
C ILE A 255 7.53 11.72 -7.52
N PHE A 256 6.96 10.54 -7.38
CA PHE A 256 6.93 9.51 -8.40
C PHE A 256 5.48 9.17 -8.76
N ILE A 257 5.21 9.00 -10.05
CA ILE A 257 3.91 8.55 -10.56
C ILE A 257 4.09 7.14 -11.08
N VAL A 258 3.40 6.20 -10.45
CA VAL A 258 3.62 4.75 -10.63
C VAL A 258 2.31 4.07 -10.97
N ASN A 259 2.34 3.13 -11.93
CA ASN A 259 1.22 2.26 -12.23
C ASN A 259 1.60 0.78 -12.03
N THR A 260 0.73 -0.15 -12.43
CA THR A 260 0.97 -1.59 -12.23
C THR A 260 1.52 -2.31 -13.43
N LYS A 261 1.80 -1.58 -14.53
CA LYS A 261 2.20 -2.20 -15.79
C LYS A 261 3.48 -3.02 -15.58
N GLU A 262 3.44 -4.26 -16.05
CA GLU A 262 4.40 -5.35 -15.81
C GLU A 262 4.41 -5.89 -14.37
N SER A 263 4.77 -5.07 -13.38
CA SER A 263 4.81 -5.50 -11.98
C SER A 263 4.92 -4.30 -11.04
N ILE A 264 4.11 -4.29 -9.98
CA ILE A 264 4.23 -3.29 -8.91
C ILE A 264 5.60 -3.36 -8.24
N LEU A 265 6.08 -4.57 -7.94
CA LEU A 265 7.36 -4.75 -7.24
C LEU A 265 8.51 -4.12 -8.02
N ARG A 266 8.73 -4.60 -9.26
CA ARG A 266 9.67 -4.00 -10.21
C ARG A 266 9.56 -2.47 -10.31
N ASN A 267 8.34 -1.94 -10.44
CA ASN A 267 8.16 -0.49 -10.56
C ASN A 267 8.58 0.27 -9.28
N MET A 268 8.34 -0.31 -8.10
CA MET A 268 8.83 0.25 -6.83
C MET A 268 10.36 0.13 -6.72
N GLU A 269 10.96 -0.99 -7.15
CA GLU A 269 12.42 -1.15 -7.21
C GLU A 269 13.07 -0.06 -8.07
N GLU A 270 12.49 0.26 -9.24
CA GLU A 270 12.97 1.33 -10.11
C GLU A 270 12.85 2.71 -9.47
N VAL A 271 11.77 2.99 -8.72
CA VAL A 271 11.64 4.22 -7.93
C VAL A 271 12.78 4.34 -6.91
N PHE A 272 13.05 3.30 -6.14
CA PHE A 272 14.14 3.33 -5.15
C PHE A 272 15.52 3.42 -5.80
N SER A 273 15.75 2.66 -6.88
CA SER A 273 16.99 2.73 -7.67
C SER A 273 17.24 4.15 -8.17
N TRP A 274 16.21 4.83 -8.68
CA TRP A 274 16.31 6.20 -9.13
C TRP A 274 16.60 7.16 -7.99
N TYR A 275 15.87 7.07 -6.87
CA TYR A 275 16.06 7.94 -5.72
C TYR A 275 17.46 7.83 -5.10
N TYR A 276 18.00 6.60 -4.94
CA TYR A 276 19.28 6.40 -4.27
C TYR A 276 20.51 6.54 -5.17
N ARG A 277 20.37 6.35 -6.50
CA ARG A 277 21.52 6.26 -7.41
C ARG A 277 21.62 7.37 -8.44
N LYS A 278 20.52 8.04 -8.79
CA LYS A 278 20.48 8.96 -9.94
C LYS A 278 20.29 10.39 -9.52
#